data_AF-A0A349UQY1-F1
#
_entry.id   AF-A0A349UQY1-F1
#
_cell.length_a   1.000
_cell.length_b   1.000
_cell.length_c   1.000
_cell.angle_alpha   90.00
_cell.angle_beta   90.00
_cell.angle_gamma   90.00
#
_symmetry.space_group_name_H-M   'P 1'
#
loop_
_entity.id
_entity.type
_entity.pdbx_description
1 polymer ?
#
loop_
_entity_poly.entity_id
_entity_poly.type
_entity_poly.pdbx_seq_one_letter_code
_entity_poly.pdbx_strand_id
1 'polypeptide(L)'
;MHSSCEGAFPWSVFRKQTVRIALCAILAAGATNAAGQVRSRMSSATPAPTLLVNSDEELAGYLAKAEALIAEKQYEQAINILQPLILRSDSGFLPIASDNKESRFVSLHLKASELIGRMDAEGLALYRGLYDAQAKQLYDEAVASGDEGLLRRIVYRYLHTSAGPAALDRLGAIHFDHGRFEEAAGAWRRALSLRAEASAEVRGVLL
;
A
#
# COMPACT_ATOMS: atom_id res chain seq x y z
N MET A 1 -38.09 17.45 -8.78
CA MET A 1 -37.70 16.33 -7.90
C MET A 1 -36.27 15.96 -8.22
N HIS A 2 -35.32 16.66 -7.59
CA HIS A 2 -33.89 16.37 -7.67
C HIS A 2 -33.41 16.24 -6.23
N SER A 3 -32.95 15.05 -5.84
CA SER A 3 -32.23 14.82 -4.59
C SER A 3 -30.85 14.29 -4.94
N SER A 4 -29.86 15.17 -4.83
CA SER A 4 -28.44 14.83 -4.72
C SER A 4 -28.19 14.21 -3.36
N CYS A 5 -27.53 13.05 -3.33
CA CYS A 5 -26.93 12.50 -2.13
C CYS A 5 -25.43 12.84 -2.15
N GLU A 6 -25.07 13.90 -1.41
CA GLU A 6 -23.68 14.22 -1.07
C GLU A 6 -23.26 13.38 0.13
N GLY A 7 -22.45 12.35 -0.10
CA GLY A 7 -21.75 11.60 0.94
C GLY A 7 -20.36 12.18 1.17
N ALA A 8 -20.28 13.32 1.85
CA ALA A 8 -19.02 13.95 2.23
C ALA A 8 -18.49 13.33 3.54
N PHE A 9 -17.44 12.50 3.45
CA PHE A 9 -16.66 12.05 4.63
C PHE A 9 -15.58 13.11 4.98
N PRO A 10 -15.58 13.69 6.20
CA PRO A 10 -14.68 14.78 6.54
C PRO A 10 -13.36 14.26 7.13
N TRP A 11 -12.24 14.43 6.42
CA TRP A 11 -10.89 14.20 6.96
C TRP A 11 -10.29 15.46 7.62
N SER A 12 -11.07 16.53 7.79
CA SER A 12 -10.57 17.86 8.15
C SER A 12 -10.68 18.21 9.64
N VAL A 13 -10.11 17.41 10.55
CA VAL A 13 -9.83 17.88 11.91
C VAL A 13 -8.61 17.14 12.47
N PHE A 14 -7.39 17.55 12.14
CA PHE A 14 -6.22 17.39 13.04
C PHE A 14 -5.01 18.17 12.51
N ARG A 15 -5.07 19.50 12.62
CA ARG A 15 -3.86 20.34 12.57
C ARG A 15 -4.06 21.57 13.44
N LYS A 16 -3.39 21.59 14.60
CA LYS A 16 -2.80 22.74 15.31
C LYS A 16 -2.40 22.27 16.72
N GLN A 17 -1.19 21.76 16.86
CA GLN A 17 -0.51 21.74 18.15
C GLN A 17 0.53 22.86 18.13
N THR A 18 0.13 23.99 18.70
CA THR A 18 0.96 25.17 18.95
C THR A 18 1.99 24.86 20.02
N VAL A 19 3.27 24.95 19.66
CA VAL A 19 4.41 24.88 20.59
C VAL A 19 4.36 26.11 21.53
N ARG A 20 4.23 25.88 22.83
CA ARG A 20 4.42 26.89 23.87
C ARG A 20 5.78 26.66 24.54
N ILE A 21 6.74 27.50 24.20
CA ILE A 21 8.06 27.56 24.87
C ILE A 21 7.87 28.35 26.17
N ALA A 22 7.96 27.67 27.31
CA ALA A 22 8.02 28.30 28.62
C ALA A 22 9.48 28.46 29.03
N LEU A 23 9.95 29.71 29.02
CA LEU A 23 11.24 30.16 29.53
C LEU A 23 11.13 30.26 31.06
N CYS A 24 11.88 29.45 31.81
CA CYS A 24 11.99 29.58 33.27
C CYS A 24 13.44 29.84 33.65
N ALA A 25 13.71 31.08 34.08
CA ALA A 25 14.95 31.50 34.70
C ALA A 25 14.96 31.10 36.18
N ILE A 26 16.05 30.48 36.65
CA ILE A 26 16.33 30.32 38.08
C ILE A 26 17.79 30.67 38.34
N LEU A 27 17.98 31.71 39.16
CA LEU A 27 19.21 32.05 39.87
C LEU A 27 19.21 31.35 41.24
N ALA A 28 20.31 30.70 41.64
CA ALA A 28 20.85 30.74 43.01
C ALA A 28 22.15 29.93 43.18
N ALA A 29 23.18 30.64 43.63
CA ALA A 29 24.20 30.35 44.65
C ALA A 29 24.79 28.94 44.85
N GLY A 30 26.12 28.91 45.04
CA GLY A 30 26.94 27.71 45.17
C GLY A 30 27.04 27.08 46.57
N ALA A 31 27.68 25.92 46.63
CA ALA A 31 28.44 25.39 47.76
C ALA A 31 29.25 24.14 47.36
N THR A 32 30.56 24.21 47.57
CA THR A 32 31.57 23.21 47.97
C THR A 32 31.39 21.70 47.70
N ASN A 33 32.48 21.16 47.13
CA ASN A 33 32.81 19.77 46.79
C ASN A 33 32.65 18.75 47.93
N ALA A 34 32.15 17.56 47.58
CA ALA A 34 32.52 16.30 48.20
C ALA A 34 32.54 15.19 47.13
N ALA A 35 33.70 14.54 46.99
CA ALA A 35 33.94 13.44 46.07
C ALA A 35 33.08 12.23 46.43
N GLY A 36 32.00 12.00 45.68
CA GLY A 36 31.22 10.77 45.68
C GLY A 36 31.47 10.04 44.37
N GLN A 37 32.08 8.85 44.43
CA GLN A 37 32.32 7.99 43.28
C GLN A 37 31.00 7.73 42.53
N VAL A 38 30.86 8.31 41.33
CA VAL A 38 29.85 7.92 40.36
C VAL A 38 30.24 6.54 39.84
N ARG A 39 29.76 5.51 40.51
CA ARG A 39 29.79 4.14 39.98
C ARG A 39 28.78 4.13 38.83
N SER A 40 29.28 4.42 37.63
CA SER A 40 28.58 4.17 36.37
C SER A 40 28.09 2.72 36.38
N ARG A 41 26.82 2.51 36.78
CA ARG A 41 26.07 1.38 36.26
C ARG A 41 25.82 1.75 34.81
N MET A 42 26.74 1.32 33.96
CA MET A 42 26.50 1.23 32.54
C MET A 42 25.33 0.24 32.41
N SER A 43 24.11 0.78 32.42
CA SER A 43 22.91 0.04 32.09
C SER A 43 23.10 -0.36 30.65
N SER A 44 23.48 -1.62 30.41
CA SER A 44 23.43 -2.24 29.10
C SER A 44 21.97 -2.53 28.74
N ALA A 45 21.10 -1.54 28.90
CA ALA A 45 19.86 -1.51 28.18
C ALA A 45 20.28 -1.24 26.73
N THR A 46 20.47 -2.32 25.97
CA THR A 46 20.49 -2.25 24.52
C THR A 46 19.29 -1.38 24.13
N PRO A 47 19.48 -0.18 23.55
CA PRO A 47 18.34 0.59 23.11
C PRO A 47 17.57 -0.31 22.14
N ALA A 48 16.28 -0.51 22.39
CA ALA A 48 15.43 -1.24 21.46
C ALA A 48 15.69 -0.67 20.06
N PRO A 49 15.94 -1.52 19.05
CA PRO A 49 16.26 -1.05 17.71
C PRO A 49 15.18 -0.06 17.31
N THR A 50 15.60 1.18 17.01
CA THR A 50 14.68 2.22 16.59
C THR A 50 14.07 1.72 15.28
N LEU A 51 12.78 1.38 15.31
CA LEU A 51 12.09 0.90 14.12
C LEU A 51 12.15 2.00 13.06
N LEU A 52 12.98 1.81 12.04
CA LEU A 52 13.04 2.70 10.87
C LEU A 52 11.79 2.58 9.99
N VAL A 53 10.91 1.64 10.33
CA VAL A 53 9.69 1.32 9.61
C VAL A 53 8.51 1.77 10.45
N ASN A 54 7.68 2.67 9.91
CA ASN A 54 6.41 3.03 10.51
C ASN A 54 5.44 1.84 10.38
N SER A 55 5.58 0.84 11.26
CA SER A 55 4.72 -0.33 11.30
C SER A 55 3.45 0.02 12.07
N ASP A 56 2.38 0.25 11.34
CA ASP A 56 1.08 0.55 11.91
C ASP A 56 0.32 -0.77 12.12
N GLU A 57 0.19 -1.19 13.39
CA GLU A 57 -0.50 -2.42 13.80
C GLU A 57 -1.99 -2.39 13.40
N GLU A 58 -2.59 -1.19 13.32
CA GLU A 58 -3.97 -1.01 12.86
C GLU A 58 -4.13 -1.42 11.38
N LEU A 59 -3.14 -1.08 10.54
CA LEU A 59 -3.13 -1.42 9.11
C LEU A 59 -3.01 -2.93 8.88
N ALA A 60 -2.25 -3.63 9.74
CA ALA A 60 -2.22 -5.10 9.72
C ALA A 60 -3.60 -5.69 10.05
N GLY A 61 -4.34 -5.10 11.00
CA GLY A 61 -5.70 -5.48 11.33
C GLY A 61 -6.68 -5.36 10.16
N TYR A 62 -6.60 -4.27 9.38
CA TYR A 62 -7.45 -4.11 8.19
C TYR A 62 -7.18 -5.17 7.12
N LEU A 63 -5.91 -5.55 6.89
CA LEU A 63 -5.60 -6.62 5.94
C LEU A 63 -6.13 -7.98 6.41
N ALA A 64 -5.95 -8.31 7.70
CA ALA A 64 -6.46 -9.55 8.27
C ALA A 64 -8.00 -9.61 8.15
N LYS A 65 -8.67 -8.49 8.41
CA LYS A 65 -10.12 -8.37 8.21
C LYS A 65 -10.53 -8.58 6.75
N ALA A 66 -9.82 -7.95 5.80
CA ALA A 66 -10.10 -8.11 4.38
C ALA A 66 -9.89 -9.56 3.91
N GLU A 67 -8.86 -10.25 4.41
CA GLU A 67 -8.61 -11.66 4.13
C GLU A 67 -9.74 -12.57 4.65
N ALA A 68 -10.23 -12.32 5.87
CA ALA A 68 -11.41 -13.02 6.40
C ALA A 68 -12.67 -12.77 5.54
N LEU A 69 -12.91 -11.53 5.12
CA LEU A 69 -14.03 -11.20 4.24
C LEU A 69 -13.94 -11.88 2.88
N ILE A 70 -12.74 -12.01 2.31
CA ILE A 70 -12.51 -12.77 1.06
C ILE A 70 -12.83 -14.25 1.28
N ALA A 71 -12.42 -14.84 2.40
CA ALA A 71 -12.73 -16.23 2.74
C ALA A 71 -14.23 -16.47 2.90
N GLU A 72 -14.97 -15.47 3.40
CA GLU A 72 -16.44 -15.47 3.51
C GLU A 72 -17.16 -15.04 2.22
N LYS A 73 -16.43 -14.81 1.12
CA LYS A 73 -16.95 -14.30 -0.17
C LYS A 73 -17.65 -12.93 -0.10
N GLN A 74 -17.38 -12.15 0.93
CA GLN A 74 -17.91 -10.79 1.08
C GLN A 74 -17.02 -9.79 0.32
N TYR A 75 -16.94 -9.97 -1.01
CA TYR A 75 -15.99 -9.27 -1.87
C TYR A 75 -16.13 -7.75 -1.84
N GLU A 76 -17.37 -7.23 -1.87
CA GLU A 76 -17.61 -5.78 -1.84
C GLU A 76 -16.98 -5.13 -0.60
N GLN A 77 -17.19 -5.73 0.57
CA GLN A 77 -16.63 -5.22 1.82
C GLN A 77 -15.10 -5.34 1.84
N ALA A 78 -14.55 -6.45 1.32
CA ALA A 78 -13.11 -6.60 1.20
C ALA A 78 -12.50 -5.54 0.27
N ILE A 79 -13.10 -5.30 -0.89
CA ILE A 79 -12.66 -4.28 -1.85
C ILE A 79 -12.70 -2.87 -1.23
N ASN A 80 -13.77 -2.55 -0.48
CA ASN A 80 -13.92 -1.28 0.21
C ASN A 80 -12.83 -1.04 1.28
N ILE A 81 -12.21 -2.11 1.80
CA ILE A 81 -11.03 -2.01 2.68
C ILE A 81 -9.75 -1.92 1.86
N LEU A 82 -9.58 -2.77 0.86
CA LEU A 82 -8.32 -2.96 0.14
C LEU A 82 -7.99 -1.80 -0.81
N GLN A 83 -8.95 -1.29 -1.57
CA GLN A 83 -8.68 -0.26 -2.56
C GLN A 83 -8.19 1.05 -1.92
N PRO A 84 -8.79 1.57 -0.84
CA PRO A 84 -8.23 2.72 -0.14
C PRO A 84 -6.79 2.52 0.31
N LEU A 85 -6.43 1.32 0.82
CA LEU A 85 -5.06 1.00 1.23
C LEU A 85 -4.07 1.06 0.06
N ILE A 86 -4.50 0.67 -1.15
CA ILE A 86 -3.71 0.80 -2.38
C ILE A 86 -3.53 2.27 -2.81
N LEU A 87 -4.55 3.11 -2.60
CA LEU A 87 -4.56 4.50 -3.05
C LEU A 87 -3.83 5.47 -2.11
N ARG A 88 -3.49 5.01 -0.90
CA ARG A 88 -2.69 5.76 0.06
C ARG A 88 -1.37 6.24 -0.55
N SER A 89 -0.98 7.46 -0.18
CA SER A 89 0.28 8.06 -0.64
C SER A 89 1.49 7.66 0.21
N ASP A 90 1.26 7.16 1.43
CA ASP A 90 2.31 6.68 2.31
C ASP A 90 2.63 5.22 2.01
N SER A 91 3.89 4.94 1.65
CA SER A 91 4.41 3.59 1.50
C SER A 91 4.54 2.92 2.88
N GLY A 92 3.43 2.38 3.38
CA GLY A 92 3.41 1.61 4.62
C GLY A 92 4.07 0.24 4.46
N PHE A 93 4.74 -0.23 5.51
CA PHE A 93 5.27 -1.59 5.59
C PHE A 93 4.75 -2.26 6.86
N LEU A 94 4.42 -3.55 6.75
CA LEU A 94 3.87 -4.35 7.83
C LEU A 94 4.87 -5.43 8.25
N PRO A 95 5.05 -5.66 9.57
CA PRO A 95 5.80 -6.79 10.05
C PRO A 95 5.00 -8.07 9.81
N ILE A 96 5.66 -9.09 9.29
CA ILE A 96 5.15 -10.46 9.19
C ILE A 96 5.99 -11.32 10.14
N ALA A 97 5.31 -12.12 10.96
CA ALA A 97 5.94 -13.09 11.82
C ALA A 97 6.79 -14.04 10.98
N SER A 98 8.05 -14.23 11.39
CA SER A 98 8.99 -15.14 10.75
C SER A 98 9.53 -16.10 11.81
N ASP A 99 9.72 -17.36 11.43
CA ASP A 99 10.16 -18.45 12.31
C ASP A 99 11.52 -18.18 12.96
N ASN A 100 12.33 -17.30 12.36
CA ASN A 100 13.69 -16.97 12.78
C ASN A 100 13.80 -15.77 13.76
N LYS A 101 12.70 -15.33 14.39
CA LYS A 101 12.64 -14.17 15.32
C LYS A 101 12.95 -12.79 14.71
N GLU A 102 13.20 -12.68 13.42
CA GLU A 102 13.33 -11.41 12.70
C GLU A 102 12.02 -11.08 11.99
N SER A 103 11.41 -9.92 12.28
CA SER A 103 10.19 -9.52 11.56
C SER A 103 10.53 -9.22 10.10
N ARG A 104 9.93 -9.96 9.16
CA ARG A 104 10.03 -9.63 7.74
C ARG A 104 9.04 -8.52 7.43
N PHE A 105 9.49 -7.44 6.81
CA PHE A 105 8.59 -6.36 6.41
C PHE A 105 8.09 -6.55 4.98
N VAL A 106 6.79 -6.38 4.77
CA VAL A 106 6.17 -6.40 3.44
C VAL A 106 5.42 -5.10 3.21
N SER A 107 5.46 -4.61 1.97
CA SER A 107 4.70 -3.42 1.58
C SER A 107 3.21 -3.66 1.74
N LEU A 108 2.53 -2.73 2.42
CA LEU A 108 1.07 -2.70 2.57
C LEU A 108 0.38 -2.74 1.21
N HIS A 109 0.85 -1.90 0.27
CA HIS A 109 0.33 -1.84 -1.09
C HIS A 109 0.41 -3.20 -1.80
N LEU A 110 1.60 -3.81 -1.80
CA LEU A 110 1.80 -5.10 -2.46
C LEU A 110 0.87 -6.16 -1.86
N LYS A 111 0.72 -6.17 -0.54
CA LYS A 111 -0.14 -7.13 0.14
C LYS A 111 -1.63 -6.91 -0.16
N ALA A 112 -2.07 -5.65 -0.18
CA ALA A 112 -3.45 -5.32 -0.53
C ALA A 112 -3.78 -5.68 -1.99
N SER A 113 -2.89 -5.35 -2.94
CA SER A 113 -3.04 -5.76 -4.34
C SER A 113 -3.06 -7.28 -4.48
N GLU A 114 -2.18 -8.00 -3.76
CA GLU A 114 -2.16 -9.46 -3.78
C GLU A 114 -3.49 -10.05 -3.31
N LEU A 115 -4.10 -9.50 -2.25
CA LEU A 115 -5.40 -9.96 -1.75
C LEU A 115 -6.52 -9.76 -2.78
N ILE A 116 -6.52 -8.66 -3.54
CA ILE A 116 -7.47 -8.48 -4.66
C ILE A 116 -7.25 -9.56 -5.72
N GLY A 117 -5.99 -9.83 -6.09
CA GLY A 117 -5.65 -10.87 -7.08
C GLY A 117 -5.97 -12.31 -6.64
N ARG A 118 -6.17 -12.56 -5.33
CA ARG A 118 -6.54 -13.87 -4.78
C ARG A 118 -8.05 -14.12 -4.75
N MET A 119 -8.86 -13.11 -5.02
CA MET A 119 -10.31 -13.30 -5.15
C MET A 119 -10.61 -14.27 -6.29
N ASP A 120 -11.73 -14.99 -6.19
CA ASP A 120 -12.17 -15.84 -7.29
C ASP A 120 -12.78 -15.01 -8.44
N ALA A 121 -13.33 -15.70 -9.43
CA ALA A 121 -13.91 -15.08 -10.62
C ALA A 121 -14.97 -14.03 -10.27
N GLU A 122 -15.82 -14.31 -9.28
CA GLU A 122 -16.90 -13.43 -8.87
C GLU A 122 -16.34 -12.14 -8.25
N GLY A 123 -15.37 -12.27 -7.34
CA GLY A 123 -14.72 -11.12 -6.73
C GLY A 123 -13.92 -10.27 -7.72
N LEU A 124 -13.20 -10.89 -8.66
CA LEU A 124 -12.48 -10.17 -9.71
C LEU A 124 -13.43 -9.49 -10.71
N ALA A 125 -14.56 -10.13 -11.05
CA ALA A 125 -15.59 -9.52 -11.89
C ALA A 125 -16.21 -8.29 -11.21
N LEU A 126 -16.51 -8.38 -9.90
CA LEU A 126 -16.98 -7.24 -9.11
C LEU A 126 -15.95 -6.11 -9.10
N TYR A 127 -14.67 -6.42 -8.84
CA TYR A 127 -13.60 -5.44 -8.84
C TYR A 127 -13.47 -4.70 -10.18
N ARG A 128 -13.51 -5.45 -11.30
CA ARG A 128 -13.52 -4.88 -12.65
C ARG A 128 -14.75 -4.01 -12.88
N GLY A 129 -15.94 -4.45 -12.46
CA GLY A 129 -17.17 -3.67 -12.54
C GLY A 129 -17.09 -2.31 -11.84
N LEU A 130 -16.34 -2.23 -10.73
CA LEU A 130 -16.15 -0.99 -9.96
C LEU A 130 -15.08 -0.06 -10.56
N TYR A 131 -13.97 -0.60 -11.09
CA TYR A 131 -12.78 0.20 -11.40
C TYR A 131 -12.31 0.21 -12.86
N ASP A 132 -12.82 -0.67 -13.74
CA ASP A 132 -12.36 -0.74 -15.14
C ASP A 132 -12.60 0.57 -15.88
N ALA A 133 -13.74 1.24 -15.69
CA ALA A 133 -14.06 2.48 -16.38
C ALA A 133 -13.03 3.58 -16.07
N GLN A 134 -12.68 3.74 -14.79
CA GLN A 134 -11.68 4.71 -14.35
C GLN A 134 -10.27 4.33 -14.84
N ALA A 135 -9.90 3.05 -14.74
CA ALA A 135 -8.59 2.58 -15.16
C ALA A 135 -8.39 2.70 -16.68
N LYS A 136 -9.45 2.47 -17.46
CA LYS A 136 -9.46 2.65 -18.91
C LYS A 136 -9.28 4.12 -19.31
N GLN A 137 -9.99 5.04 -18.66
CA GLN A 137 -9.82 6.47 -18.91
C GLN A 137 -8.36 6.90 -18.67
N LEU A 138 -7.76 6.44 -17.56
CA LEU A 138 -6.36 6.71 -17.23
C LEU A 138 -5.40 6.10 -18.25
N TYR A 139 -5.71 4.91 -18.78
CA TYR A 139 -4.90 4.25 -19.81
C TYR A 139 -4.95 5.00 -21.14
N ASP A 140 -6.15 5.40 -21.57
CA ASP A 140 -6.34 6.14 -22.81
C ASP A 140 -5.58 7.48 -22.75
N GLU A 141 -5.60 8.16 -21.59
CA GLU A 141 -4.78 9.36 -21.34
C GLU A 141 -3.27 9.07 -21.39
N ALA A 142 -2.82 7.98 -20.76
CA ALA A 142 -1.42 7.58 -20.75
C ALA A 142 -0.89 7.30 -22.16
N VAL A 143 -1.69 6.65 -23.00
CA VAL A 143 -1.33 6.36 -24.39
C VAL A 143 -1.31 7.63 -25.24
N ALA A 144 -2.31 8.51 -25.09
CA ALA A 144 -2.39 9.75 -25.85
C ALA A 144 -1.24 10.73 -25.52
N SER A 145 -0.85 10.80 -24.25
CA SER A 145 0.22 11.69 -23.77
C SER A 145 1.63 11.08 -23.85
N GLY A 146 1.73 9.76 -23.96
CA GLY A 146 3.01 9.05 -23.83
C GLY A 146 3.57 9.05 -22.40
N ASP A 147 2.75 9.35 -21.39
CA ASP A 147 3.19 9.48 -20.00
C ASP A 147 3.40 8.09 -19.33
N GLU A 148 4.68 7.68 -19.22
CA GLU A 148 5.10 6.47 -18.51
C GLU A 148 4.64 6.48 -17.04
N GLY A 149 4.54 7.67 -16.41
CA GLY A 149 4.07 7.85 -15.05
C GLY A 149 2.60 7.49 -14.86
N LEU A 150 1.74 7.78 -15.83
CA LEU A 150 0.34 7.35 -15.81
C LEU A 150 0.23 5.83 -15.94
N LEU A 151 1.03 5.20 -16.80
CA LEU A 151 1.10 3.74 -16.90
C LEU A 151 1.52 3.09 -15.58
N ARG A 152 2.57 3.61 -14.93
CA ARG A 152 2.99 3.14 -13.60
C ARG A 152 1.90 3.32 -12.56
N ARG A 153 1.15 4.42 -12.63
CA ARG A 153 0.01 4.68 -11.73
C ARG A 153 -1.10 3.64 -11.91
N ILE A 154 -1.40 3.22 -13.15
CA ILE A 154 -2.38 2.15 -13.42
C ILE A 154 -1.89 0.83 -12.82
N VAL A 155 -0.64 0.44 -13.09
CA VAL A 155 -0.06 -0.79 -12.54
C VAL A 155 -0.05 -0.77 -11.00
N TYR A 156 0.15 0.39 -10.40
CA TYR A 156 0.10 0.53 -8.95
C TYR A 156 -1.34 0.48 -8.41
N ARG A 157 -2.30 1.16 -9.03
CA ARG A 157 -3.62 1.40 -8.41
C ARG A 157 -4.73 0.47 -8.89
N TYR A 158 -4.59 -0.08 -10.09
CA TYR A 158 -5.66 -0.74 -10.83
C TYR A 158 -5.14 -2.01 -11.54
N LEU A 159 -4.16 -2.70 -10.94
CA LEU A 159 -3.48 -3.84 -11.57
C LEU A 159 -4.43 -4.94 -12.06
N HIS A 160 -5.48 -5.22 -11.29
CA HIS A 160 -6.41 -6.33 -11.56
C HIS A 160 -7.60 -5.92 -12.46
N THR A 161 -7.59 -4.69 -12.97
CA THR A 161 -8.51 -4.22 -14.03
C THR A 161 -8.05 -4.68 -15.41
N SER A 162 -8.89 -4.54 -16.43
CA SER A 162 -8.49 -4.77 -17.82
C SER A 162 -7.33 -3.87 -18.30
N ALA A 163 -7.21 -2.66 -17.73
CA ALA A 163 -6.13 -1.73 -18.05
C ALA A 163 -4.77 -2.11 -17.42
N GLY A 164 -4.75 -2.91 -16.35
CA GLY A 164 -3.51 -3.30 -15.67
C GLY A 164 -2.54 -4.09 -16.55
N PRO A 165 -2.94 -5.23 -17.13
CA PRO A 165 -2.12 -5.98 -18.07
C PRO A 165 -1.77 -5.19 -19.34
N ALA A 166 -2.63 -4.27 -19.79
CA ALA A 166 -2.36 -3.40 -20.92
C ALA A 166 -1.29 -2.33 -20.59
N ALA A 167 -1.31 -1.78 -19.39
CA ALA A 167 -0.31 -0.84 -18.91
C ALA A 167 1.06 -1.51 -18.71
N LEU A 168 1.09 -2.73 -18.15
CA LEU A 168 2.32 -3.52 -18.05
C LEU A 168 2.93 -3.84 -19.42
N ASP A 169 2.09 -4.20 -20.39
CA ASP A 169 2.54 -4.49 -21.76
C ASP A 169 3.18 -3.24 -22.41
N ARG A 170 2.53 -2.08 -22.25
CA ARG A 170 3.07 -0.80 -22.75
C ARG A 170 4.35 -0.39 -22.03
N LEU A 171 4.42 -0.54 -20.71
CA LEU A 171 5.65 -0.31 -19.94
C LEU A 171 6.78 -1.23 -20.42
N GLY A 172 6.48 -2.50 -20.67
CA GLY A 172 7.44 -3.45 -21.21
C GLY A 172 8.05 -2.97 -22.53
N ALA A 173 7.21 -2.50 -23.46
CA ALA A 173 7.68 -1.92 -24.72
C ALA A 173 8.56 -0.68 -24.51
N ILE A 174 8.14 0.26 -23.65
CA ILE A 174 8.92 1.47 -23.34
C ILE A 174 10.27 1.11 -22.70
N HIS A 175 10.30 0.14 -21.77
CA HIS A 175 11.53 -0.33 -21.17
C HIS A 175 12.46 -0.97 -22.21
N PHE A 176 11.91 -1.79 -23.10
CA PHE A 176 12.65 -2.43 -24.17
C PHE A 176 13.30 -1.42 -25.12
N ASP A 177 12.53 -0.42 -25.57
CA ASP A 177 13.03 0.64 -26.46
C ASP A 177 14.16 1.45 -25.83
N HIS A 178 14.16 1.58 -24.49
CA HIS A 178 15.22 2.24 -23.73
C HIS A 178 16.40 1.32 -23.36
N GLY A 179 16.43 0.07 -23.83
CA GLY A 179 17.47 -0.92 -23.51
C GLY A 179 17.40 -1.49 -22.07
N ARG A 180 16.30 -1.24 -21.36
CA ARG A 180 16.02 -1.74 -20.00
C ARG A 180 15.36 -3.12 -20.06
N PHE A 181 16.13 -4.11 -20.53
CA PHE A 181 15.58 -5.43 -20.90
C PHE A 181 15.05 -6.23 -19.71
N GLU A 182 15.66 -6.11 -18.53
CA GLU A 182 15.20 -6.80 -17.31
C GLU A 182 13.85 -6.27 -16.85
N GLU A 183 13.67 -4.94 -16.83
CA GLU A 183 12.40 -4.29 -16.50
C GLU A 183 11.33 -4.63 -17.53
N ALA A 184 11.69 -4.68 -18.82
CA ALA A 184 10.78 -5.09 -19.89
C ALA A 184 10.29 -6.53 -19.69
N ALA A 185 11.22 -7.46 -19.49
CA ALA A 185 10.91 -8.87 -19.25
C ALA A 185 10.10 -9.06 -17.96
N GLY A 186 10.37 -8.29 -16.91
CA GLY A 186 9.59 -8.29 -15.67
C GLY A 186 8.15 -7.83 -15.88
N ALA A 187 7.95 -6.74 -16.61
CA ALA A 187 6.64 -6.20 -16.92
C ALA A 187 5.80 -7.19 -17.75
N TRP A 188 6.37 -7.75 -18.82
CA TRP A 188 5.67 -8.71 -19.68
C TRP A 188 5.36 -10.04 -19.00
N ARG A 189 6.29 -10.57 -18.17
CA ARG A 189 6.00 -11.77 -17.37
C ARG A 189 4.78 -11.55 -16.48
N ARG A 190 4.73 -10.42 -15.78
CA ARG A 190 3.59 -10.08 -14.92
C ARG A 190 2.29 -9.91 -15.72
N ALA A 191 2.34 -9.28 -16.90
CA ALA A 191 1.18 -9.14 -17.78
C ALA A 191 0.66 -10.51 -18.26
N LEU A 192 1.55 -11.42 -18.64
CA LEU A 192 1.21 -12.78 -19.07
C LEU A 192 0.59 -13.59 -17.93
N SER A 193 1.13 -13.51 -16.71
CA SER A 193 0.54 -14.17 -15.54
C SER A 193 -0.92 -13.74 -15.32
N LEU A 194 -1.18 -12.42 -15.30
CA LEU A 194 -2.54 -11.89 -15.11
C LEU A 194 -3.52 -12.30 -16.22
N ARG A 195 -3.04 -12.35 -17.48
CA ARG A 195 -3.87 -12.81 -18.61
C ARG A 195 -4.10 -14.32 -18.57
N ALA A 196 -3.12 -15.09 -18.12
CA ALA A 196 -3.26 -16.54 -17.95
C ALA A 196 -4.31 -16.85 -16.88
N GLU A 197 -4.24 -16.18 -15.73
CA GLU A 197 -5.23 -16.25 -14.65
C GLU A 197 -6.64 -15.93 -15.16
N ALA A 198 -6.81 -14.81 -15.87
CA ALA A 198 -8.10 -14.45 -16.47
C ALA A 198 -8.59 -15.46 -17.54
N SER A 199 -7.68 -16.08 -18.30
CA SER A 199 -8.06 -17.08 -19.30
C SER A 199 -8.41 -18.45 -18.69
N ALA A 200 -7.81 -18.79 -17.55
CA ALA A 200 -8.11 -19.99 -16.80
C ALA A 200 -9.48 -19.86 -16.11
N GLU A 201 -9.78 -18.65 -15.62
CA GLU A 201 -11.08 -18.25 -15.08
C GLU A 201 -12.20 -18.49 -16.10
N VAL A 202 -12.09 -17.91 -17.30
CA VAL A 202 -13.11 -18.07 -18.37
C VAL A 202 -13.32 -19.53 -18.76
N ARG A 203 -12.24 -20.33 -18.79
CA ARG A 203 -12.32 -21.76 -19.11
C ARG A 203 -12.98 -22.58 -18.01
N GLY A 204 -12.77 -22.23 -16.74
CA GLY A 204 -13.43 -22.88 -15.60
C GLY A 204 -14.92 -22.59 -15.48
N VAL A 205 -15.40 -21.45 -16.01
CA VAL A 205 -16.83 -21.10 -16.04
C VAL A 205 -17.60 -21.84 -17.16
N LEU A 206 -16.89 -22.34 -18.18
CA LEU A 206 -17.48 -23.05 -19.33
C LEU A 206 -17.52 -24.58 -19.18
N LEU A 207 -16.99 -25.13 -18.08
CA LEU A 207 -16.97 -26.57 -17.75
C LEU A 207 -17.85 -26.86 -16.54
#